data_AF-A0A3D3CT17-F1
#
_entry.id   AF-A0A3D3CT17-F1
#
_cell.length_a   1.000
_cell.length_b   1.000
_cell.length_c   1.000
_cell.angle_alpha   90.00
_cell.angle_beta   90.00
_cell.angle_gamma   90.00
#
_symmetry.space_group_name_H-M   'P 1'
#
loop_
_entity.id
_entity.type
_entity.pdbx_description
1 polymer ?
#
loop_
_entity_poly.entity_id
_entity_poly.type
_entity_poly.pdbx_seq_one_letter_code
_entity_poly.pdbx_strand_id
1 'polypeptide(L)'
;MKTLANTQKIHYSLRIAAAMCFIGHGSFGVLTKPIWCNYFALFGIDTVSSYRLMPYLGSIDILMGIILLFKPFRAIAAWLVVWGIITALCRPLSGEPFGEFIERAGNFGAPLCMLLLAGGIQFNTRWLFSTIDSGAPVDERSLTRVKTTLQVIVFLLLAGHGWLNLLGKPALL
;
A
#
# COMPACT_ATOMS: atom_id res chain seq x y z
N MET A 1 26.78 19.23 -4.20
CA MET A 1 25.61 18.34 -4.02
C MET A 1 25.64 17.27 -5.12
N LYS A 2 25.56 15.97 -4.77
CA LYS A 2 25.35 14.93 -5.79
C LYS A 2 23.88 14.97 -6.21
N THR A 3 23.63 15.22 -7.49
CA THR A 3 22.27 15.18 -8.06
C THR A 3 21.85 13.73 -8.23
N LEU A 4 20.66 13.38 -7.76
CA LEU A 4 20.09 12.04 -7.95
C LEU A 4 19.70 11.82 -9.42
N ALA A 5 19.94 10.62 -9.94
CA ALA A 5 19.39 10.18 -11.21
C ALA A 5 17.85 10.11 -11.15
N ASN A 6 17.17 10.21 -12.29
CA ASN A 6 15.70 10.16 -12.32
C ASN A 6 15.15 8.83 -11.77
N THR A 7 15.82 7.71 -12.02
CA THR A 7 15.48 6.40 -11.45
C THR A 7 15.56 6.39 -9.92
N GLN A 8 16.59 7.02 -9.35
CA GLN A 8 16.73 7.21 -7.91
C GLN A 8 15.61 8.08 -7.34
N LYS A 9 15.25 9.17 -8.03
CA LYS A 9 14.12 10.02 -7.61
C LYS A 9 12.82 9.21 -7.58
N ILE A 10 12.52 8.43 -8.63
CA ILE A 10 11.34 7.54 -8.66
C ILE A 10 11.38 6.53 -7.51
N HIS A 11 12.53 5.88 -7.26
CA HIS A 11 12.69 4.96 -6.15
C HIS A 11 12.35 5.62 -4.81
N TYR A 12 12.95 6.77 -4.49
CA TYR A 12 12.70 7.44 -3.21
C TYR A 12 11.27 7.95 -3.10
N SER A 13 10.68 8.48 -4.17
CA SER A 13 9.27 8.90 -4.19
C SER A 13 8.33 7.73 -3.89
N LEU A 14 8.49 6.59 -4.57
CA LEU A 14 7.66 5.40 -4.33
C LEU A 14 7.85 4.85 -2.92
N ARG A 15 9.09 4.83 -2.43
CA ARG A 15 9.45 4.37 -1.09
C ARG A 15 8.82 5.22 0.01
N ILE A 16 8.92 6.54 -0.11
CA ILE A 16 8.31 7.48 0.85
C ILE A 16 6.79 7.39 0.76
N ALA A 17 6.21 7.34 -0.44
CA ALA A 17 4.76 7.22 -0.61
C ALA A 17 4.21 5.94 0.04
N ALA A 18 4.83 4.78 -0.22
CA ALA A 18 4.44 3.52 0.37
C ALA A 18 4.59 3.55 1.90
N ALA A 19 5.72 4.04 2.42
CA ALA A 19 5.92 4.11 3.86
C ALA A 19 4.92 5.03 4.56
N MET A 20 4.71 6.24 4.04
CA MET A 20 3.75 7.18 4.61
C MET A 20 2.32 6.64 4.58
N CYS A 21 1.95 5.89 3.52
CA CYS A 21 0.67 5.21 3.43
C CYS A 21 0.48 4.23 4.61
N PHE A 22 1.43 3.35 4.87
CA PHE A 22 1.31 2.35 5.93
C PHE A 22 1.54 2.90 7.33
N ILE A 23 2.38 3.92 7.51
CA ILE A 23 2.50 4.64 8.78
C ILE A 23 1.17 5.35 9.11
N GLY A 24 0.57 6.03 8.13
CA GLY A 24 -0.74 6.67 8.30
C GLY A 24 -1.86 5.66 8.55
N HIS A 25 -1.88 4.54 7.80
CA HIS A 25 -2.88 3.49 7.99
C HIS A 25 -2.74 2.84 9.37
N GLY A 26 -1.52 2.48 9.75
CA GLY A 26 -1.25 1.89 11.05
C GLY A 26 -1.55 2.82 12.22
N SER A 27 -1.40 4.14 12.04
CA SER A 27 -1.82 5.13 13.03
C SER A 27 -3.33 5.06 13.31
N PHE A 28 -4.17 4.83 12.30
CA PHE A 28 -5.61 4.60 12.52
C PHE A 28 -5.90 3.30 13.26
N GLY A 29 -5.04 2.28 13.10
CA GLY A 29 -5.13 1.04 13.86
C GLY A 29 -4.79 1.22 15.33
N VAL A 30 -3.71 1.98 15.63
CA VAL A 30 -3.34 2.35 17.00
C VAL A 30 -4.39 3.22 17.67
N LEU A 31 -4.99 4.16 16.92
CA LEU A 31 -6.12 4.98 17.38
C LEU A 31 -7.45 4.23 17.44
N THR A 32 -7.46 2.93 17.12
CA THR A 32 -8.63 2.06 17.22
C THR A 32 -9.86 2.54 16.45
N LYS A 33 -9.70 2.85 15.16
CA LYS A 33 -10.80 3.37 14.32
C LYS A 33 -12.02 2.43 14.34
N PRO A 34 -13.20 2.85 14.85
CA PRO A 34 -14.34 1.96 15.10
C PRO A 34 -14.81 1.14 13.89
N ILE A 35 -14.80 1.75 12.69
CA ILE A 35 -15.22 1.08 11.45
C ILE A 35 -14.39 -0.18 11.14
N TRP A 36 -13.16 -0.29 11.64
CA TRP A 36 -12.33 -1.47 11.42
C TRP A 36 -12.89 -2.71 12.14
N CYS A 37 -13.71 -2.56 13.18
CA CYS A 37 -14.40 -3.71 13.79
C CYS A 37 -15.22 -4.48 12.77
N ASN A 38 -15.80 -3.81 11.76
CA ASN A 38 -16.50 -4.47 10.66
C ASN A 38 -15.55 -5.33 9.81
N TYR A 39 -14.31 -4.88 9.62
CA TYR A 39 -13.29 -5.63 8.88
C TYR A 39 -12.80 -6.84 9.67
N PHE A 40 -12.62 -6.70 10.98
CA PHE A 40 -12.29 -7.82 11.87
C PHE A 40 -13.42 -8.85 11.93
N ALA A 41 -14.68 -8.41 11.90
CA ALA A 41 -15.85 -9.30 11.89
C ALA A 41 -15.89 -10.23 10.65
N LEU A 42 -15.31 -9.83 9.51
CA LEU A 42 -15.15 -10.71 8.33
C LEU A 42 -14.35 -11.97 8.64
N PHE A 43 -13.49 -11.92 9.65
CA PHE A 43 -12.67 -13.03 10.11
C PHE A 43 -13.23 -13.70 11.37
N GLY A 44 -14.49 -13.40 11.75
CA GLY A 44 -15.14 -13.96 12.93
C GLY A 44 -14.64 -13.39 14.27
N ILE A 45 -13.97 -12.24 14.25
CA ILE A 45 -13.43 -11.60 15.45
C ILE A 45 -14.48 -10.63 16.01
N ASP A 46 -14.84 -10.80 17.29
CA ASP A 46 -15.82 -9.94 17.95
C ASP A 46 -15.28 -8.53 18.20
N THR A 47 -16.17 -7.58 18.50
CA THR A 47 -15.83 -6.17 18.69
C THR A 47 -14.82 -5.93 19.82
N VAL A 48 -14.93 -6.63 20.95
CA VAL A 48 -14.02 -6.44 22.10
C VAL A 48 -12.63 -6.94 21.71
N SER A 49 -12.54 -8.11 21.09
CA SER A 49 -11.28 -8.64 20.57
C SER A 49 -10.70 -7.75 19.46
N SER A 50 -11.54 -7.17 18.59
CA SER A 50 -11.13 -6.23 17.54
C SER A 50 -10.39 -5.04 18.13
N TYR A 51 -10.97 -4.37 19.13
CA TYR A 51 -10.33 -3.24 19.80
C TYR A 51 -9.00 -3.61 20.48
N ARG A 52 -8.87 -4.84 20.99
CA ARG A 52 -7.61 -5.34 21.58
C ARG A 52 -6.54 -5.61 20.52
N LEU A 53 -6.92 -6.16 19.36
CA LEU A 53 -6.00 -6.56 18.29
C LEU A 53 -5.57 -5.39 17.39
N MET A 54 -6.45 -4.39 17.23
CA MET A 54 -6.24 -3.28 16.29
C MET A 54 -4.95 -2.49 16.52
N PRO A 55 -4.53 -2.17 17.77
CA PRO A 55 -3.27 -1.48 18.02
C PRO A 55 -2.04 -2.31 17.62
N TYR A 56 -2.08 -3.63 17.79
CA TYR A 56 -0.99 -4.51 17.35
C TYR A 56 -0.88 -4.53 15.83
N LEU A 57 -2.02 -4.68 15.14
CA LEU A 57 -2.06 -4.64 13.68
C LEU A 57 -1.56 -3.30 13.13
N GLY A 58 -2.03 -2.19 13.72
CA GLY A 58 -1.58 -0.86 13.36
C GLY A 58 -0.08 -0.63 13.63
N SER A 59 0.43 -1.18 14.72
CA SER A 59 1.86 -1.12 15.05
C SER A 59 2.72 -1.92 14.07
N ILE A 60 2.23 -3.05 13.56
CA ILE A 60 2.87 -3.83 12.50
C ILE A 60 2.94 -3.00 11.20
N ASP A 61 1.85 -2.33 10.81
CA ASP A 61 1.85 -1.46 9.62
C ASP A 61 2.86 -0.32 9.73
N ILE A 62 2.92 0.35 10.89
CA ILE A 62 3.91 1.40 11.17
C ILE A 62 5.33 0.82 11.08
N LEU A 63 5.58 -0.33 11.71
CA LEU A 63 6.88 -0.98 11.70
C LEU A 63 7.31 -1.32 10.26
N MET A 64 6.42 -1.89 9.44
CA MET A 64 6.72 -2.21 8.05
C MET A 64 7.02 -0.94 7.23
N GLY A 65 6.27 0.14 7.44
CA GLY A 65 6.53 1.43 6.82
C GLY A 65 7.89 2.02 7.21
N ILE A 66 8.24 1.97 8.51
CA ILE A 66 9.54 2.42 9.03
C ILE A 66 10.68 1.58 8.45
N ILE A 67 10.57 0.25 8.48
CA ILE A 67 11.61 -0.61 7.91
C ILE A 67 11.76 -0.30 6.42
N LEU A 68 10.66 -0.14 5.67
CA LEU A 68 10.73 0.24 4.26
C LEU A 68 11.49 1.57 4.08
N LEU A 69 11.30 2.58 4.93
CA LEU A 69 12.02 3.88 4.86
C LEU A 69 13.52 3.78 5.10
N PHE A 70 13.99 2.87 5.96
CA PHE A 70 15.41 2.73 6.28
C PHE A 70 16.09 1.64 5.45
N LYS A 71 15.46 0.47 5.31
CA LYS A 71 15.97 -0.68 4.55
C LYS A 71 14.86 -1.31 3.69
N PRO A 72 14.84 -1.06 2.37
CA PRO A 72 13.72 -1.43 1.52
C PRO A 72 13.82 -2.90 1.11
N PHE A 73 13.51 -3.81 2.02
CA PHE A 73 13.48 -5.24 1.72
C PHE A 73 12.36 -5.59 0.75
N ARG A 74 12.65 -6.45 -0.23
CA ARG A 74 11.67 -6.91 -1.22
C ARG A 74 10.50 -7.66 -0.56
N ALA A 75 10.75 -8.48 0.46
CA ALA A 75 9.71 -9.14 1.22
C ALA A 75 8.71 -8.15 1.85
N ILE A 76 9.21 -7.02 2.39
CA ILE A 76 8.34 -6.00 2.99
C ILE A 76 7.51 -5.33 1.90
N ALA A 77 8.12 -4.88 0.80
CA ALA A 77 7.37 -4.29 -0.29
C ALA A 77 6.31 -5.27 -0.85
N ALA A 78 6.63 -6.56 -0.99
CA ALA A 78 5.67 -7.58 -1.42
C ALA A 78 4.54 -7.79 -0.41
N TRP A 79 4.86 -7.84 0.88
CA TRP A 79 3.87 -7.90 1.96
C TRP A 79 2.92 -6.69 1.89
N LEU A 80 3.44 -5.48 1.72
CA LEU A 80 2.63 -4.26 1.64
C LEU A 80 1.69 -4.25 0.41
N VAL A 81 2.08 -4.88 -0.71
CA VAL A 81 1.16 -5.08 -1.84
C VAL A 81 0.00 -6.00 -1.44
N VAL A 82 0.31 -7.19 -0.92
CA VAL A 82 -0.71 -8.19 -0.57
C VAL A 82 -1.62 -7.67 0.54
N TRP A 83 -1.02 -7.14 1.61
CA TRP A 83 -1.73 -6.61 2.76
C TRP A 83 -2.55 -5.35 2.41
N GLY A 84 -2.02 -4.47 1.56
CA GLY A 84 -2.77 -3.33 1.04
C GLY A 84 -4.00 -3.74 0.23
N ILE A 85 -3.91 -4.82 -0.57
CA ILE A 85 -5.06 -5.37 -1.30
C ILE A 85 -6.09 -5.96 -0.34
N ILE A 86 -5.65 -6.82 0.60
CA ILE A 86 -6.55 -7.46 1.59
C ILE A 86 -7.31 -6.39 2.38
N THR A 87 -6.59 -5.43 2.95
CA THR A 87 -7.23 -4.35 3.72
C THR A 87 -8.17 -3.52 2.86
N ALA A 88 -7.80 -3.18 1.62
CA ALA A 88 -8.71 -2.48 0.71
C ALA A 88 -9.96 -3.29 0.35
N LEU A 89 -9.85 -4.62 0.20
CA LEU A 89 -10.99 -5.51 -0.07
C LEU A 89 -11.93 -5.65 1.12
N CYS A 90 -11.45 -5.50 2.35
CA CYS A 90 -12.32 -5.55 3.53
C CYS A 90 -13.46 -4.52 3.47
N ARG A 91 -13.29 -3.39 2.77
CA ARG A 91 -14.33 -2.33 2.68
C ARG A 91 -15.58 -2.88 1.99
N PRO A 92 -15.54 -3.28 0.71
CA PRO A 92 -16.72 -3.85 0.07
C PRO A 92 -17.22 -5.14 0.71
N LEU A 93 -16.32 -5.98 1.21
CA LEU A 93 -16.72 -7.21 1.89
C LEU A 93 -17.47 -6.96 3.20
N SER A 94 -17.23 -5.81 3.85
CA SER A 94 -17.95 -5.37 5.04
C SER A 94 -19.21 -4.53 4.75
N GLY A 95 -19.58 -4.40 3.47
CA GLY A 95 -20.80 -3.70 3.04
C GLY A 95 -20.61 -2.25 2.61
N GLU A 96 -19.38 -1.73 2.57
CA GLU A 96 -19.11 -0.41 1.97
C GLU A 96 -19.16 -0.48 0.42
N PRO A 97 -19.28 0.64 -0.30
CA PRO A 97 -19.30 0.61 -1.76
C PRO A 97 -18.01 0.06 -2.37
N PHE A 98 -18.10 -0.64 -3.50
CA PHE A 98 -16.92 -1.17 -4.20
C PHE A 98 -15.92 -0.09 -4.64
N GLY A 99 -16.41 1.14 -4.85
CA GLY A 99 -15.56 2.32 -5.08
C GLY A 99 -14.50 2.55 -4.00
N GLU A 100 -14.73 2.08 -2.75
CA GLU A 100 -13.74 2.14 -1.67
C GLU A 100 -12.48 1.29 -1.97
N PHE A 101 -12.65 0.12 -2.57
CA PHE A 101 -11.51 -0.71 -2.97
C PHE A 101 -10.72 -0.01 -4.09
N ILE A 102 -11.45 0.53 -5.07
CA ILE A 102 -10.89 1.15 -6.27
C ILE A 102 -10.17 2.48 -5.96
N GLU A 103 -10.73 3.34 -5.10
CA GLU A 103 -10.06 4.60 -4.69
C GLU A 103 -8.73 4.34 -3.98
N ARG A 104 -8.57 3.17 -3.35
CA ARG A 104 -7.38 2.78 -2.59
C ARG A 104 -6.31 2.07 -3.41
N ALA A 105 -6.44 2.03 -4.74
CA ALA A 105 -5.45 1.44 -5.63
C ALA A 105 -4.02 1.99 -5.40
N GLY A 106 -3.91 3.24 -4.96
CA GLY A 106 -2.63 3.86 -4.59
C GLY A 106 -1.90 3.16 -3.42
N ASN A 107 -2.64 2.59 -2.46
CA ASN A 107 -2.07 2.01 -1.24
C ASN A 107 -1.19 0.80 -1.52
N PHE A 108 -1.69 -0.14 -2.33
CA PHE A 108 -0.93 -1.31 -2.78
C PHE A 108 -0.17 -1.06 -4.08
N GLY A 109 -0.58 -0.04 -4.86
CA GLY A 109 0.05 0.31 -6.12
C GLY A 109 1.45 0.91 -5.98
N ALA A 110 1.68 1.77 -4.97
CA ALA A 110 3.00 2.35 -4.72
C ALA A 110 4.08 1.29 -4.43
N PRO A 111 3.91 0.35 -3.47
CA PRO A 111 4.89 -0.71 -3.25
C PRO A 111 4.99 -1.68 -4.44
N LEU A 112 3.92 -1.89 -5.21
CA LEU A 112 3.98 -2.69 -6.45
C LEU A 112 4.90 -2.04 -7.49
N CYS A 113 4.74 -0.75 -7.75
CA CYS A 113 5.63 0.00 -8.64
C CYS A 113 7.09 -0.05 -8.16
N MET A 114 7.32 -0.04 -6.85
CA MET A 114 8.67 -0.15 -6.28
C MET A 114 9.31 -1.52 -6.60
N LEU A 115 8.54 -2.62 -6.54
CA LEU A 115 9.00 -3.95 -6.94
C LEU A 115 9.21 -4.06 -8.46
N LEU A 116 8.33 -3.46 -9.26
CA LEU A 116 8.46 -3.44 -10.72
C LEU A 116 9.71 -2.65 -11.16
N LEU A 117 10.01 -1.53 -10.50
CA LEU A 117 11.24 -0.78 -10.71
C LEU A 117 12.49 -1.61 -10.38
N ALA A 118 12.39 -2.51 -9.40
CA ALA A 118 13.46 -3.37 -8.91
C ALA A 118 13.67 -4.67 -9.72
N GLY A 119 13.13 -4.74 -10.95
CA GLY A 119 13.22 -5.91 -11.84
C GLY A 119 12.05 -6.90 -11.73
N GLY A 120 11.00 -6.56 -10.98
CA GLY A 120 9.80 -7.38 -10.82
C GLY A 120 9.84 -8.34 -9.62
N ILE A 121 8.85 -9.23 -9.59
CA ILE A 121 8.56 -10.12 -8.46
C ILE A 121 9.09 -11.53 -8.73
N GLN A 122 9.86 -12.07 -7.78
CA GLN A 122 10.29 -13.47 -7.76
C GLN A 122 10.06 -14.01 -6.35
N PHE A 123 9.54 -15.23 -6.17
CA PHE A 123 9.22 -15.74 -4.82
C PHE A 123 10.26 -16.72 -4.27
N ASN A 124 11.55 -16.52 -4.60
CA ASN A 124 12.64 -17.30 -4.00
C ASN A 124 13.21 -16.59 -2.75
N THR A 125 13.82 -17.38 -1.86
CA THR A 125 14.36 -16.90 -0.57
C THR A 125 15.38 -15.76 -0.75
N ARG A 126 16.30 -15.91 -1.71
CA ARG A 126 17.31 -14.89 -2.03
C ARG A 126 16.67 -13.56 -2.43
N TRP A 127 15.62 -13.58 -3.24
CA TRP A 127 14.89 -12.39 -3.65
C TRP A 127 14.19 -11.75 -2.46
N LEU A 128 13.44 -12.53 -1.67
CA LEU A 128 12.65 -12.03 -0.54
C LEU A 128 13.51 -11.25 0.47
N PHE A 129 14.66 -11.79 0.85
CA PHE A 129 15.55 -11.20 1.86
C PHE A 129 16.58 -10.21 1.30
N SER A 130 16.53 -9.90 0.01
CA SER A 130 17.39 -8.89 -0.59
C SER A 130 16.74 -7.50 -0.54
N THR A 131 17.59 -6.47 -0.47
CA THR A 131 17.16 -5.07 -0.48
C THR A 131 17.04 -4.55 -1.91
N ILE A 132 16.10 -3.62 -2.12
CA ILE A 132 16.00 -2.86 -3.37
C ILE A 132 17.09 -1.80 -3.39
N ASP A 133 18.05 -1.94 -4.30
CA ASP A 133 19.13 -0.98 -4.50
C ASP A 133 18.64 0.18 -5.37
N SER A 134 18.74 1.41 -4.86
CA SER A 134 18.35 2.62 -5.60
C SER A 134 19.37 3.01 -6.67
N GLY A 135 20.62 2.52 -6.56
CA GLY A 135 21.69 2.76 -7.53
C GLY A 135 21.78 1.71 -8.64
N ALA A 136 21.02 0.62 -8.54
CA ALA A 136 21.03 -0.42 -9.57
C ALA A 136 20.50 0.12 -10.91
N PRO A 137 21.09 -0.30 -12.04
CA PRO A 137 20.56 0.07 -13.35
C PRO A 137 19.15 -0.48 -13.53
N VAL A 138 18.25 0.34 -14.09
CA VAL A 138 16.86 -0.03 -14.37
C VAL A 138 16.70 -0.15 -15.88
N ASP A 139 16.20 -1.29 -16.34
CA ASP A 139 15.94 -1.53 -17.76
C ASP A 139 14.66 -0.82 -18.25
N GLU A 140 14.57 -0.57 -19.56
CA GLU A 140 13.44 0.14 -20.17
C GLU A 140 12.09 -0.58 -19.99
N ARG A 141 12.10 -1.92 -19.93
CA ARG A 141 10.88 -2.71 -19.72
C ARG A 141 10.35 -2.50 -18.31
N SER A 142 11.22 -2.45 -17.30
CA SER A 142 10.86 -2.12 -15.92
C SER A 142 10.30 -0.69 -15.81
N LEU A 143 10.92 0.30 -16.46
CA LEU A 143 10.39 1.67 -16.51
C LEU A 143 9.02 1.75 -17.19
N THR A 144 8.84 1.05 -18.30
CA THR A 144 7.56 1.00 -19.03
C THR A 144 6.47 0.41 -18.17
N ARG A 145 6.76 -0.70 -17.47
CA ARG A 145 5.82 -1.32 -16.52
C ARG A 145 5.44 -0.34 -15.41
N VAL A 146 6.41 0.32 -14.78
CA VAL A 146 6.14 1.33 -13.74
C VAL A 146 5.24 2.44 -14.27
N LYS A 147 5.53 2.98 -15.45
CA LYS A 147 4.70 4.02 -16.10
C LYS A 147 3.26 3.54 -16.29
N THR A 148 3.07 2.40 -16.95
CA THR A 148 1.72 1.86 -17.23
C THR A 148 0.98 1.55 -15.94
N THR A 149 1.64 0.95 -14.94
CA THR A 149 1.04 0.66 -13.64
C THR A 149 0.63 1.93 -12.91
N LEU A 150 1.46 2.99 -12.91
CA LEU A 150 1.08 4.27 -12.32
C LEU A 150 -0.12 4.92 -13.04
N GLN A 151 -0.18 4.85 -14.38
CA GLN A 151 -1.34 5.35 -15.13
C GLN A 151 -2.63 4.63 -14.74
N VAL A 152 -2.57 3.29 -14.63
CA VAL A 152 -3.71 2.49 -14.18
C VAL A 152 -4.08 2.82 -12.73
N ILE A 153 -3.12 2.94 -11.82
CA ILE A 153 -3.38 3.28 -10.41
C ILE A 153 -4.06 4.65 -10.29
N VAL A 154 -3.56 5.66 -11.01
CA VAL A 154 -4.16 7.01 -11.00
C VAL A 154 -5.57 6.98 -11.58
N PHE A 155 -5.76 6.27 -12.70
CA PHE A 155 -7.09 6.08 -13.27
C PHE A 155 -8.05 5.43 -12.27
N LEU A 156 -7.65 4.33 -11.63
CA LEU A 156 -8.46 3.64 -10.63
C LEU A 156 -8.78 4.55 -9.44
N LEU A 157 -7.78 5.26 -8.91
CA LEU A 157 -7.98 6.19 -7.80
C LEU A 157 -9.06 7.24 -8.15
N LEU A 158 -8.93 7.89 -9.31
CA LEU A 158 -9.87 8.93 -9.75
C LEU A 158 -11.25 8.35 -10.09
N ALA A 159 -11.32 7.18 -10.72
CA ALA A 159 -12.57 6.51 -11.05
C ALA A 159 -13.32 6.05 -9.78
N GLY A 160 -12.62 5.48 -8.81
CA GLY A 160 -13.18 5.09 -7.52
C GLY A 160 -13.67 6.29 -6.73
N HIS A 161 -12.89 7.36 -6.68
CA HIS A 161 -13.27 8.61 -6.05
C HIS A 161 -14.51 9.25 -6.71
N GLY A 162 -14.53 9.32 -8.04
CA GLY A 162 -15.68 9.82 -8.81
C GLY A 162 -16.94 8.98 -8.59
N TRP A 163 -16.81 7.66 -8.54
CA TRP A 163 -17.92 6.75 -8.22
C TRP A 163 -18.46 7.04 -6.80
N LEU A 164 -17.60 7.10 -5.78
CA LEU A 164 -18.04 7.38 -4.42
C LEU A 164 -18.73 8.76 -4.28
N ASN A 165 -18.28 9.75 -5.05
CA ASN A 165 -18.94 11.04 -5.13
C ASN A 165 -20.36 10.94 -5.72
N LEU A 166 -20.56 10.13 -6.77
CA LEU A 166 -21.89 9.86 -7.33
C LEU A 166 -22.83 9.15 -6.35
N LEU A 167 -22.28 8.40 -5.40
CA LEU A 167 -23.04 7.76 -4.33
C LEU A 167 -23.33 8.69 -3.14
N GLY A 168 -22.88 9.95 -3.20
CA GLY A 168 -23.13 10.95 -2.16
C GLY A 168 -22.41 10.67 -0.85
N LYS A 169 -21.21 10.07 -0.89
CA LYS A 169 -20.44 9.76 0.32
C LYS A 169 -20.17 11.05 1.13
N PRO A 170 -20.64 11.16 2.39
CA PRO A 170 -20.58 12.41 3.16
C PRO A 170 -19.17 12.94 3.43
N ALA A 171 -18.15 12.08 3.36
CA ALA A 171 -16.75 12.46 3.59
C ALA A 171 -16.06 13.08 2.36
N LEU A 172 -16.75 13.13 1.21
CA LEU A 172 -16.22 13.64 -0.08
C LEU A 172 -16.94 14.89 -0.60
N LEU A 173 -17.99 15.35 0.11
CA LEU A 173 -18.78 16.56 -0.17
C LEU A 173 -18.38 17.66 0.82
#